data_AF-A0A0M8PH35-F1
#
_entry.id   AF-A0A0M8PH35-F1
#
_cell.length_a   1.000
_cell.length_b   1.000
_cell.length_c   1.000
_cell.angle_alpha   90.00
_cell.angle_beta   90.00
_cell.angle_gamma   90.00
#
_symmetry.space_group_name_H-M   'P 1'
#
loop_
_entity.id
_entity.type
_entity.pdbx_description
1 polymer ?
#
loop_
_entity_poly.entity_id
_entity_poly.type
_entity_poly.pdbx_seq_one_letter_code
_entity_poly.pdbx_strand_id
1 'polypeptide(L)'
;MARHGADFVARHGVLTRGYGHRPDPDDPGAVLAMPIVLHIPKQDPPARSALLEAAAMATIALCLDPRVGTGPDGEPGPWREPYLAWTDARIRKVSRRARGAQWRAAQEVDGITVEHRGAQARALVPGPVGLLDPRISRLQIGGTDLPHDTPDDPPAGVPVLWIDAALDMTVGKAAAQVGHAAMLFAGSLDAEHAGAWAESGFVCAVRDADPVRWRHLTKRVADGTAVAVRDAGFTEVAPGSVTVIAVPS
;
A
#
# COMPACT_ATOMS: atom_id res chain seq x y z
N MET A 1 -13.64 4.81 26.33
CA MET A 1 -12.18 4.83 26.08
C MET A 1 -11.96 4.02 24.83
N ALA A 2 -11.22 4.55 23.85
CA ALA A 2 -10.93 3.79 22.63
C ALA A 2 -10.34 2.43 23.02
N ARG A 3 -10.87 1.34 22.46
CA ARG A 3 -10.35 -0.02 22.64
C ARG A 3 -8.86 -0.11 22.30
N HIS A 4 -8.40 0.78 21.41
CA HIS A 4 -7.01 0.92 20.99
C HIS A 4 -6.30 2.02 21.80
N GLY A 5 -5.07 1.74 22.22
CA GLY A 5 -4.27 2.65 23.05
C GLY A 5 -3.91 3.97 22.34
N ALA A 6 -3.51 4.97 23.13
CA ALA A 6 -3.21 6.33 22.63
C ALA A 6 -2.14 6.36 21.53
N ASP A 7 -1.15 5.45 21.56
CA ASP A 7 -0.14 5.32 20.51
C ASP A 7 -0.75 4.90 19.17
N PHE A 8 -1.68 3.94 19.16
CA PHE A 8 -2.38 3.55 17.92
C PHE A 8 -3.17 4.73 17.34
N VAL A 9 -3.91 5.45 18.19
CA VAL A 9 -4.65 6.64 17.78
C VAL A 9 -3.72 7.71 17.20
N ALA A 10 -2.53 7.91 17.78
CA ALA A 10 -1.55 8.86 17.27
C ALA A 10 -1.00 8.46 15.90
N ARG A 11 -0.68 7.17 15.70
CA ARG A 11 -0.20 6.62 14.42
C ARG A 11 -1.29 6.68 13.34
N HIS A 12 -2.52 6.26 13.67
CA HIS A 12 -3.69 6.41 12.79
C HIS A 12 -3.93 7.87 12.42
N GLY A 13 -3.80 8.78 13.40
CA GLY A 13 -3.91 10.21 13.19
C GLY A 13 -2.88 10.82 12.24
N VAL A 14 -1.82 10.11 11.83
CA VAL A 14 -0.95 10.56 10.72
C VAL A 14 -1.66 10.35 9.38
N LEU A 15 -2.40 9.25 9.21
CA LEU A 15 -3.08 8.91 7.96
C LEU A 15 -4.31 9.78 7.68
N THR A 16 -4.90 10.38 8.72
CA THR A 16 -6.11 11.21 8.60
C THR A 16 -5.83 12.66 8.17
N ARG A 17 -4.57 13.12 8.25
CA ARG A 17 -4.19 14.53 7.95
C ARG A 17 -4.11 14.85 6.47
N GLY A 18 -4.19 13.85 5.60
CA GLY A 18 -3.82 13.97 4.19
C GLY A 18 -2.30 14.01 3.99
N TYR A 19 -1.88 14.00 2.72
CA TYR A 19 -0.48 13.77 2.31
C TYR A 19 -0.02 14.81 1.29
N GLY A 20 1.28 14.92 1.07
CA GLY A 20 1.82 15.74 -0.02
C GLY A 20 1.93 17.23 0.30
N HIS A 21 2.06 17.59 1.58
CA HIS A 21 2.18 18.97 2.04
C HIS A 21 3.49 19.63 1.60
N ARG A 22 4.53 18.83 1.33
CA ARG A 22 5.86 19.29 0.90
C ARG A 22 6.12 19.01 -0.59
N PRO A 23 6.65 19.98 -1.36
CA PRO A 23 7.05 19.77 -2.76
C PRO A 23 8.23 18.78 -2.87
N ASP A 24 8.48 18.31 -4.09
CA ASP A 24 9.64 17.48 -4.36
C ASP A 24 10.94 18.28 -4.20
N PRO A 25 12.02 17.68 -3.67
CA PRO A 25 13.33 18.30 -3.65
C PRO A 25 13.89 18.45 -5.08
N ASP A 26 14.81 19.41 -5.26
CA ASP A 26 15.48 19.62 -6.55
C ASP A 26 16.34 18.43 -6.97
N ASP A 27 16.98 17.75 -6.00
CA ASP A 27 17.71 16.50 -6.24
C ASP A 27 16.74 15.32 -6.38
N PRO A 28 16.63 14.69 -7.57
CA PRO A 28 15.78 13.52 -7.76
C PRO A 28 16.16 12.35 -6.84
N GLY A 29 17.42 12.23 -6.42
CA GLY A 29 17.89 11.20 -5.49
C GLY A 29 17.34 11.37 -4.07
N ALA A 30 16.98 12.60 -3.68
CA ALA A 30 16.41 12.94 -2.39
C ALA A 30 14.89 12.70 -2.31
N VAL A 31 14.22 12.41 -3.45
CA VAL A 31 12.80 12.06 -3.47
C VAL A 31 12.55 10.84 -2.59
N LEU A 32 11.55 10.94 -1.71
CA LEU A 32 11.20 9.86 -0.80
C LEU A 32 10.22 8.89 -1.46
N ALA A 33 10.46 7.59 -1.29
CA ALA A 33 9.53 6.55 -1.71
C ALA A 33 9.50 5.39 -0.71
N MET A 34 8.35 4.71 -0.64
CA MET A 34 8.22 3.41 -0.02
C MET A 34 8.48 2.31 -1.06
N PRO A 35 9.52 1.49 -0.92
CA PRO A 35 9.67 0.30 -1.74
C PRO A 35 8.66 -0.77 -1.33
N ILE A 36 8.07 -1.43 -2.32
CA ILE A 36 7.25 -2.63 -2.11
C ILE A 36 7.90 -3.78 -2.86
N VAL A 37 8.38 -4.80 -2.16
CA VAL A 37 8.98 -5.98 -2.79
C VAL A 37 7.91 -7.06 -2.94
N LEU A 38 7.64 -7.44 -4.18
CA LEU A 38 6.70 -8.48 -4.56
C LEU A 38 7.45 -9.80 -4.75
N HIS A 39 7.07 -10.84 -4.01
CA HIS A 39 7.64 -12.17 -4.20
C HIS A 39 6.98 -12.86 -5.40
N ILE A 40 7.72 -13.00 -6.49
CA ILE A 40 7.24 -13.63 -7.73
C ILE A 40 8.24 -14.72 -8.13
N PRO A 41 8.12 -15.94 -7.57
CA PRO A 41 8.93 -17.08 -7.96
C PRO A 41 8.68 -17.48 -9.43
N LYS A 42 9.63 -18.21 -10.04
CA LYS A 42 9.46 -18.73 -11.41
C LYS A 42 8.52 -19.93 -11.46
N GLN A 43 8.68 -20.83 -10.49
CA GLN A 43 7.83 -22.00 -10.31
C GLN A 43 6.65 -21.54 -9.46
N ASP A 44 5.45 -21.86 -9.92
CA ASP A 44 4.19 -21.60 -9.23
C ASP A 44 4.05 -20.13 -8.75
N PRO A 45 4.08 -19.15 -9.68
CA PRO A 45 3.84 -17.75 -9.32
C PRO A 45 2.45 -17.59 -8.67
N PRO A 46 2.29 -16.67 -7.70
CA PRO A 46 1.02 -16.48 -7.04
C PRO A 46 -0.03 -15.89 -7.97
N ALA A 47 -1.30 -16.04 -7.59
CA ALA A 47 -2.40 -15.30 -8.20
C ALA A 47 -2.19 -13.78 -8.05
N ARG A 48 -2.52 -13.02 -9.10
CA ARG A 48 -2.33 -11.57 -9.12
C ARG A 48 -3.14 -10.89 -8.02
N SER A 49 -4.42 -11.23 -7.87
CA SER A 49 -5.28 -10.70 -6.80
C SER A 49 -4.67 -10.91 -5.40
N ALA A 50 -4.24 -12.13 -5.07
CA ALA A 50 -3.64 -12.47 -3.78
C ALA A 50 -2.35 -11.67 -3.51
N LEU A 51 -1.51 -11.46 -4.53
CA LEU A 51 -0.30 -10.65 -4.40
C LEU A 51 -0.59 -9.16 -4.16
N LEU A 52 -1.62 -8.63 -4.82
CA LEU A 52 -2.07 -7.25 -4.61
C LEU A 52 -2.71 -7.08 -3.22
N GLU A 53 -3.47 -8.06 -2.74
CA GLU A 53 -3.99 -8.13 -1.37
C GLU A 53 -2.83 -8.07 -0.36
N ALA A 54 -1.81 -8.93 -0.52
CA ALA A 54 -0.62 -8.93 0.33
C ALA A 54 0.14 -7.58 0.29
N ALA A 55 0.25 -6.93 -0.88
CA ALA A 55 0.92 -5.64 -1.02
C ALA A 55 0.17 -4.51 -0.31
N ALA A 56 -1.17 -4.49 -0.42
CA ALA A 56 -2.03 -3.56 0.29
C ALA A 56 -1.88 -3.73 1.81
N MET A 57 -2.02 -4.98 2.29
CA MET A 57 -1.89 -5.35 3.70
C MET A 57 -0.51 -4.97 4.26
N ALA A 58 0.58 -5.31 3.58
CA ALA A 58 1.93 -4.99 4.04
C ALA A 58 2.17 -3.47 4.13
N THR A 59 1.63 -2.71 3.18
CA THR A 59 1.75 -1.25 3.16
C THR A 59 1.07 -0.61 4.35
N ILE A 60 -0.20 -0.95 4.61
CA ILE A 60 -0.94 -0.38 5.73
C ILE A 60 -0.41 -0.89 7.09
N ALA A 61 0.01 -2.15 7.15
CA ALA A 61 0.64 -2.72 8.34
C ALA A 61 1.91 -1.97 8.74
N LEU A 62 2.75 -1.55 7.78
CA LEU A 62 3.91 -0.71 8.09
C LEU A 62 3.49 0.67 8.60
N CYS A 63 2.50 1.30 7.96
CA CYS A 63 2.04 2.64 8.35
C CYS A 63 1.39 2.67 9.75
N LEU A 64 0.90 1.53 10.21
CA LEU A 64 0.33 1.31 11.54
C LEU A 64 1.17 0.31 12.36
N ASP A 65 2.49 0.26 12.14
CA ASP A 65 3.40 -0.50 13.00
C ASP A 65 3.80 0.33 14.23
N PRO A 66 3.94 -0.24 15.43
CA PRO A 66 4.39 0.50 16.61
C PRO A 66 5.73 1.23 16.40
N ARG A 67 6.64 0.72 15.56
CA ARG A 67 7.95 1.33 15.28
C ARG A 67 7.89 2.62 14.49
N VAL A 68 6.75 2.95 13.86
CA VAL A 68 6.55 4.29 13.26
C VAL A 68 5.97 5.29 14.26
N GLY A 69 5.59 4.83 15.45
CA GLY A 69 5.04 5.64 16.54
C GLY A 69 6.06 5.94 17.62
N THR A 70 5.56 6.09 18.84
CA THR A 70 6.38 6.36 20.02
C THR A 70 6.31 5.14 20.94
N GLY A 71 7.46 4.71 21.45
CA GLY A 71 7.57 3.58 22.36
C GLY A 71 6.88 3.83 23.71
N PRO A 72 6.68 2.78 24.53
CA PRO A 72 6.08 2.89 25.85
C PRO A 72 6.85 3.81 26.82
N ASP A 73 8.14 4.01 26.57
CA ASP A 73 9.06 4.89 27.29
C ASP A 73 9.00 6.35 26.83
N GLY A 74 8.23 6.65 25.78
CA GLY A 74 8.13 7.99 25.20
C GLY A 74 9.17 8.26 24.11
N GLU A 75 10.05 7.30 23.80
CA GLU A 75 11.08 7.47 22.78
C GLU A 75 10.53 7.23 21.36
N PRO A 76 10.97 8.00 20.35
CA PRO A 76 10.63 7.74 18.95
C PRO A 76 10.99 6.32 18.52
N GLY A 77 10.05 5.61 17.90
CA GLY A 77 10.33 4.33 17.26
C GLY A 77 11.33 4.50 16.11
N PRO A 78 12.12 3.47 15.78
CA PRO A 78 13.23 3.56 14.82
C PRO A 78 12.78 3.90 13.40
N TRP A 79 11.50 3.71 13.07
CA TRP A 79 10.96 3.99 11.73
C TRP A 79 10.18 5.30 11.67
N ARG A 80 9.99 5.97 12.81
CA ARG A 80 9.11 7.14 12.93
C ARG A 80 9.57 8.29 12.04
N GLU A 81 10.84 8.69 12.12
CA GLU A 81 11.36 9.81 11.34
C GLU A 81 11.25 9.60 9.82
N PRO A 82 11.76 8.50 9.23
CA PRO A 82 11.62 8.25 7.80
C PRO A 82 10.15 8.16 7.35
N TYR A 83 9.29 7.55 8.18
CA TYR A 83 7.86 7.47 7.90
C TYR A 83 7.18 8.85 7.87
N LEU A 84 7.44 9.70 8.87
CA LEU A 84 6.86 11.04 8.93
C LEU A 84 7.37 11.93 7.78
N ALA A 85 8.66 11.84 7.46
CA ALA A 85 9.24 12.59 6.35
C ALA A 85 8.59 12.23 5.00
N TRP A 86 8.27 10.95 4.80
CA TRP A 86 7.61 10.46 3.58
C TRP A 86 6.11 10.78 3.53
N THR A 87 5.39 10.67 4.65
CA THR A 87 3.95 11.00 4.69
C THR A 87 3.69 12.50 4.51
N ASP A 88 4.61 13.35 4.92
CA ASP A 88 4.58 14.80 4.68
C ASP A 88 4.96 15.18 3.24
N ALA A 89 5.73 14.33 2.55
CA ALA A 89 6.12 14.51 1.15
C ALA A 89 5.03 14.03 0.17
N ARG A 90 5.25 14.29 -1.12
CA ARG A 90 4.47 13.67 -2.20
C ARG A 90 4.68 12.15 -2.18
N ILE A 91 3.69 11.44 -1.65
CA ILE A 91 3.76 10.00 -1.42
C ILE A 91 4.01 9.24 -2.71
N ARG A 92 5.09 8.47 -2.72
CA ARG A 92 5.43 7.51 -3.79
C ARG A 92 5.62 6.12 -3.23
N LYS A 93 5.22 5.13 -4.02
CA LYS A 93 5.44 3.71 -3.78
C LYS A 93 6.09 3.13 -5.04
N VAL A 94 7.18 2.41 -4.86
CA VAL A 94 7.93 1.81 -5.98
C VAL A 94 7.97 0.31 -5.79
N SER A 95 7.16 -0.38 -6.57
CA SER A 95 7.12 -1.84 -6.55
C SER A 95 8.33 -2.44 -7.28
N ARG A 96 8.92 -3.47 -6.67
CA ARG A 96 10.07 -4.21 -7.17
C ARG A 96 9.80 -5.70 -7.05
N ARG A 97 10.33 -6.50 -7.95
CA ARG A 97 10.17 -7.96 -7.90
C ARG A 97 11.40 -8.62 -7.33
N ALA A 98 11.18 -9.64 -6.51
CA ALA A 98 12.24 -10.50 -6.02
C ALA A 98 11.82 -11.97 -6.05
N ARG A 99 12.81 -12.85 -6.06
CA ARG A 99 12.65 -14.30 -5.97
C ARG A 99 13.90 -14.94 -5.39
N GLY A 100 13.76 -16.15 -4.84
CA GLY A 100 14.90 -16.93 -4.37
C GLY A 100 15.82 -16.15 -3.42
N ALA A 101 17.12 -16.08 -3.73
CA ALA A 101 18.10 -15.39 -2.90
C ALA A 101 17.83 -13.89 -2.75
N GLN A 102 17.32 -13.23 -3.79
CA GLN A 102 16.98 -11.81 -3.75
C GLN A 102 15.80 -11.54 -2.80
N TRP A 103 14.80 -12.43 -2.78
CA TRP A 103 13.66 -12.32 -1.85
C TRP A 103 14.10 -12.50 -0.40
N ARG A 104 14.96 -13.51 -0.15
CA ARG A 104 15.56 -13.72 1.18
C ARG A 104 16.37 -12.52 1.64
N ALA A 105 17.23 -11.96 0.78
CA ALA A 105 18.01 -10.78 1.11
C ALA A 105 17.15 -9.55 1.41
N ALA A 106 15.98 -9.41 0.78
CA ALA A 106 15.06 -8.31 1.07
C ALA A 106 14.41 -8.39 2.47
N GLN A 107 14.36 -9.58 3.09
CA GLN A 107 13.84 -9.73 4.46
C GLN A 107 14.76 -9.08 5.50
N GLU A 108 16.04 -8.93 5.18
CA GLU A 108 17.08 -8.33 6.04
C GLU A 108 17.11 -6.79 5.97
N VAL A 109 16.16 -6.17 5.27
CA VAL A 109 16.00 -4.71 5.17
C VAL A 109 14.71 -4.33 5.89
N ASP A 110 14.75 -3.34 6.78
CA ASP A 110 13.62 -2.93 7.62
C ASP A 110 12.30 -2.77 6.86
N GLY A 111 11.24 -3.39 7.39
CA GLY A 111 9.93 -3.44 6.76
C GLY A 111 9.03 -4.56 7.29
N ILE A 112 7.86 -4.68 6.70
CA ILE A 112 6.81 -5.66 7.04
C ILE A 112 6.57 -6.58 5.85
N THR A 113 6.67 -7.88 6.07
CA THR A 113 6.27 -8.90 5.11
C THR A 113 4.90 -9.45 5.50
N VAL A 114 4.00 -9.53 4.53
CA VAL A 114 2.71 -10.21 4.68
C VAL A 114 2.68 -11.40 3.73
N GLU A 115 2.20 -12.52 4.25
CA GLU A 115 1.77 -13.66 3.45
C GLU A 115 0.24 -13.72 3.45
N HIS A 116 -0.33 -13.80 2.26
CA HIS A 116 -1.78 -13.90 2.08
C HIS A 116 -2.09 -14.84 0.91
N ARG A 117 -2.85 -15.91 1.19
CA ARG A 117 -3.33 -16.86 0.17
C ARG A 117 -2.21 -17.38 -0.76
N GLY A 118 -1.04 -17.68 -0.18
CA GLY A 118 0.14 -18.18 -0.90
C GLY A 118 0.96 -17.11 -1.64
N ALA A 119 0.53 -15.85 -1.63
CA ALA A 119 1.30 -14.72 -2.13
C ALA A 119 2.05 -14.01 -0.98
N GLN A 120 3.18 -13.39 -1.29
CA GLN A 120 3.96 -12.63 -0.32
C GLN A 120 4.38 -11.28 -0.88
N ALA A 121 4.23 -10.24 -0.07
CA ALA A 121 4.73 -8.90 -0.37
C ALA A 121 5.37 -8.28 0.87
N ARG A 122 6.35 -7.40 0.65
CA ARG A 122 7.07 -6.70 1.71
C ARG A 122 7.06 -5.19 1.47
N ALA A 123 6.46 -4.42 2.36
CA ALA A 123 6.63 -2.97 2.38
C ALA A 123 7.87 -2.64 3.20
N LEU A 124 8.76 -1.81 2.66
CA LEU A 124 9.99 -1.38 3.34
C LEU A 124 9.81 0.02 3.95
N VAL A 125 10.60 0.31 4.98
CA VAL A 125 10.62 1.66 5.57
C VAL A 125 10.95 2.68 4.48
N PRO A 126 10.14 3.76 4.33
CA PRO A 126 10.37 4.75 3.28
C PRO A 126 11.71 5.47 3.43
N GLY A 127 12.27 5.92 2.31
CA GLY A 127 13.52 6.69 2.33
C GLY A 127 13.85 7.30 0.97
N PRO A 128 14.98 8.03 0.87
CA PRO A 128 15.43 8.64 -0.38
C PRO A 128 15.73 7.57 -1.45
N VAL A 129 15.23 7.77 -2.66
CA VAL A 129 15.43 6.82 -3.77
C VAL A 129 16.91 6.62 -4.13
N GLY A 130 17.74 7.64 -3.94
CA GLY A 130 19.20 7.60 -4.16
C GLY A 130 19.98 6.84 -3.09
N LEU A 131 19.36 6.55 -1.94
CA LEU A 131 19.97 5.87 -0.79
C LEU A 131 19.36 4.49 -0.51
N LEU A 132 18.67 3.90 -1.51
CA LEU A 132 18.11 2.57 -1.37
C LEU A 132 19.20 1.53 -1.07
N ASP A 133 18.89 0.65 -0.11
CA ASP A 133 19.76 -0.46 0.22
C ASP A 133 20.17 -1.26 -1.04
N PRO A 134 21.45 -1.61 -1.23
CA PRO A 134 21.91 -2.33 -2.40
C PRO A 134 21.19 -3.66 -2.68
N ARG A 135 20.63 -4.30 -1.65
CA ARG A 135 19.81 -5.52 -1.76
C ARG A 135 18.49 -5.24 -2.49
N ILE A 136 17.99 -4.00 -2.42
CA ILE A 136 16.71 -3.55 -2.98
C ILE A 136 16.89 -2.81 -4.30
N SER A 137 17.90 -1.94 -4.41
CA SER A 137 18.11 -1.12 -5.62
C SER A 137 18.36 -1.97 -6.87
N ARG A 138 19.00 -3.14 -6.71
CA ARG A 138 19.25 -4.14 -7.77
C ARG A 138 18.02 -4.93 -8.22
N LEU A 139 16.90 -4.85 -7.49
CA LEU A 139 15.67 -5.56 -7.84
C LEU A 139 14.96 -4.89 -9.02
N GLN A 140 14.33 -5.69 -9.88
CA GLN A 140 13.66 -5.21 -11.09
C GLN A 140 12.38 -4.44 -10.76
N ILE A 141 12.17 -3.28 -11.41
CA ILE A 141 10.93 -2.49 -11.33
C ILE A 141 9.92 -2.91 -12.44
N GLY A 142 10.39 -3.49 -13.57
CA GLY A 142 9.56 -3.90 -14.71
C GLY A 142 10.06 -5.18 -15.42
N GLY A 143 9.26 -5.81 -16.29
CA GLY A 143 9.71 -6.93 -17.16
C GLY A 143 9.23 -8.37 -16.86
N THR A 144 8.14 -8.55 -16.11
CA THR A 144 7.44 -9.82 -15.81
C THR A 144 6.15 -9.41 -15.10
N ASP A 145 5.04 -9.52 -15.81
CA ASP A 145 3.72 -9.25 -15.25
C ASP A 145 3.05 -10.56 -14.82
N LEU A 146 2.05 -10.46 -13.95
CA LEU A 146 1.16 -11.58 -13.66
C LEU A 146 -0.13 -11.41 -14.46
N PRO A 147 -0.65 -12.48 -15.08
CA PRO A 147 -1.91 -12.42 -15.79
C PRO A 147 -3.03 -12.01 -14.82
N HIS A 148 -4.05 -11.34 -15.34
CA HIS A 148 -5.29 -11.14 -14.61
C HIS A 148 -5.90 -12.50 -14.24
N ASP A 149 -6.40 -12.60 -13.01
CA ASP A 149 -7.08 -13.77 -12.49
C ASP A 149 -8.54 -13.45 -12.16
N THR A 150 -9.34 -14.51 -11.95
CA THR A 150 -10.76 -14.41 -11.59
C THR A 150 -10.95 -14.90 -10.17
N PRO A 151 -10.63 -14.09 -9.15
CA PRO A 151 -10.84 -14.47 -7.76
C PRO A 151 -12.34 -14.61 -7.45
N ASP A 152 -12.67 -15.45 -6.47
CA ASP A 152 -14.02 -15.59 -5.94
C ASP A 152 -14.58 -14.25 -5.41
N ASP A 153 -15.88 -14.24 -5.12
CA ASP A 153 -16.53 -13.09 -4.49
C ASP A 153 -15.78 -12.65 -3.21
N PRO A 154 -15.64 -11.34 -2.98
CA PRO A 154 -15.02 -10.84 -1.76
C PRO A 154 -15.71 -11.41 -0.51
N PRO A 155 -14.95 -11.83 0.52
CA PRO A 155 -15.55 -12.29 1.77
C PRO A 155 -16.43 -11.20 2.40
N ALA A 156 -17.54 -11.61 3.03
CA ALA A 156 -18.38 -10.70 3.79
C ALA A 156 -17.57 -10.05 4.93
N GLY A 157 -17.78 -8.75 5.19
CA GLY A 157 -17.07 -8.04 6.26
C GLY A 157 -15.65 -7.61 5.91
N VAL A 158 -15.20 -7.81 4.66
CA VAL A 158 -13.84 -7.43 4.21
C VAL A 158 -13.90 -6.25 3.25
N PRO A 159 -13.13 -5.17 3.47
CA PRO A 159 -13.08 -4.06 2.53
C PRO A 159 -12.51 -4.48 1.18
N VAL A 160 -13.03 -3.91 0.10
CA VAL A 160 -12.64 -4.26 -1.27
C VAL A 160 -11.98 -3.08 -1.96
N LEU A 161 -10.78 -3.29 -2.47
CA LEU A 161 -10.04 -2.34 -3.30
C LEU A 161 -10.27 -2.71 -4.77
N TRP A 162 -11.12 -1.92 -5.44
CA TRP A 162 -11.46 -2.13 -6.84
C TRP A 162 -10.50 -1.37 -7.75
N ILE A 163 -9.84 -2.05 -8.67
CA ILE A 163 -8.97 -1.47 -9.69
C ILE A 163 -9.77 -1.25 -10.98
N ASP A 164 -9.58 -0.11 -11.65
CA ASP A 164 -10.12 0.08 -13.01
C ASP A 164 -9.39 -0.85 -14.01
N ALA A 165 -10.08 -1.88 -14.48
CA ALA A 165 -9.51 -2.85 -15.42
C ALA A 165 -9.12 -2.19 -16.77
N ALA A 166 -9.75 -1.08 -17.14
CA ALA A 166 -9.47 -0.39 -18.40
C ALA A 166 -8.09 0.29 -18.43
N LEU A 167 -7.45 0.47 -17.27
CA LEU A 167 -6.12 1.07 -17.17
C LEU A 167 -4.98 0.09 -17.48
N ASP A 168 -5.27 -1.22 -17.58
CA ASP A 168 -4.30 -2.28 -17.91
C ASP A 168 -2.95 -2.12 -17.18
N MET A 169 -3.02 -1.83 -15.88
CA MET A 169 -1.82 -1.55 -15.09
C MET A 169 -0.96 -2.81 -14.96
N THR A 170 0.36 -2.66 -15.03
CA THR A 170 1.26 -3.75 -14.63
C THR A 170 1.07 -4.10 -13.15
N VAL A 171 1.37 -5.34 -12.74
CA VAL A 171 1.23 -5.77 -11.33
C VAL A 171 2.00 -4.87 -10.37
N GLY A 172 3.16 -4.35 -10.78
CA GLY A 172 3.94 -3.41 -9.98
C GLY A 172 3.22 -2.08 -9.76
N LYS A 173 2.61 -1.51 -10.81
CA LYS A 173 1.82 -0.28 -10.70
C LYS A 173 0.56 -0.52 -9.87
N ALA A 174 -0.16 -1.61 -10.13
CA ALA A 174 -1.32 -2.00 -9.35
C ALA A 174 -0.98 -2.16 -7.87
N ALA A 175 0.13 -2.82 -7.52
CA ALA A 175 0.58 -3.00 -6.14
C ALA A 175 0.86 -1.66 -5.43
N ALA A 176 1.48 -0.71 -6.12
CA ALA A 176 1.69 0.63 -5.59
C ALA A 176 0.37 1.38 -5.35
N GLN A 177 -0.58 1.24 -6.28
CA GLN A 177 -1.89 1.89 -6.19
C GLN A 177 -2.77 1.30 -5.08
N VAL A 178 -2.85 -0.04 -4.93
CA VAL A 178 -3.61 -0.65 -3.84
C VAL A 178 -2.98 -0.40 -2.47
N GLY A 179 -1.64 -0.33 -2.39
CA GLY A 179 -0.96 0.13 -1.17
C GLY A 179 -1.33 1.57 -0.81
N HIS A 180 -1.48 2.46 -1.80
CA HIS A 180 -1.96 3.81 -1.57
C HIS A 180 -3.45 3.85 -1.18
N ALA A 181 -4.28 3.02 -1.81
CA ALA A 181 -5.69 2.86 -1.49
C ALA A 181 -5.92 2.41 -0.06
N ALA A 182 -5.15 1.43 0.42
CA ALA A 182 -5.22 0.96 1.79
C ALA A 182 -4.94 2.08 2.81
N MET A 183 -3.96 2.95 2.53
CA MET A 183 -3.68 4.12 3.38
C MET A 183 -4.82 5.14 3.39
N LEU A 184 -5.38 5.47 2.21
CA LEU A 184 -6.49 6.42 2.11
C LEU A 184 -7.75 5.86 2.78
N PHE A 185 -8.01 4.56 2.60
CA PHE A 185 -9.11 3.87 3.27
C PHE A 185 -8.92 3.91 4.79
N ALA A 186 -7.75 3.55 5.33
CA ALA A 186 -7.46 3.64 6.76
C ALA A 186 -7.65 5.06 7.31
N GLY A 187 -7.19 6.08 6.58
CA GLY A 187 -7.37 7.49 6.94
C GLY A 187 -8.82 7.98 6.89
N SER A 188 -9.70 7.29 6.18
CA SER A 188 -11.14 7.58 6.14
C SER A 188 -11.94 6.95 7.28
N LEU A 189 -11.39 5.91 7.92
CA LEU A 189 -11.99 5.24 9.07
C LEU A 189 -11.72 6.05 10.33
N ASP A 190 -12.61 5.95 11.33
CA ASP A 190 -12.25 6.34 12.70
C ASP A 190 -11.23 5.34 13.30
N ALA A 191 -10.63 5.73 14.43
CA ALA A 191 -9.60 4.92 15.07
C ALA A 191 -10.12 3.57 15.60
N GLU A 192 -11.42 3.45 15.89
CA GLU A 192 -12.02 2.20 16.35
C GLU A 192 -12.10 1.18 15.22
N HIS A 193 -12.67 1.58 14.08
CA HIS A 193 -12.77 0.75 12.88
C HIS A 193 -11.39 0.45 12.28
N ALA A 194 -10.49 1.43 12.23
CA ALA A 194 -9.12 1.21 11.76
C ALA A 194 -8.38 0.20 12.65
N GLY A 195 -8.58 0.27 13.97
CA GLY A 195 -7.96 -0.68 14.89
C GLY A 195 -8.60 -2.07 14.85
N ALA A 196 -9.92 -2.18 14.65
CA ALA A 196 -10.57 -3.47 14.41
C ALA A 196 -10.03 -4.14 13.14
N TRP A 197 -9.80 -3.37 12.07
CA TRP A 197 -9.16 -3.85 10.86
C TRP A 197 -7.68 -4.24 11.08
N ALA A 198 -6.97 -3.52 11.95
CA ALA A 198 -5.61 -3.89 12.35
C ALA A 198 -5.56 -5.23 13.09
N GLU A 199 -6.51 -5.49 14.00
CA GLU A 199 -6.63 -6.76 14.72
C GLU A 199 -6.90 -7.94 13.78
N SER A 200 -7.58 -7.71 12.65
CA SER A 200 -7.76 -8.74 11.61
C SER A 200 -6.55 -8.89 10.68
N GLY A 201 -5.42 -8.23 10.96
CA GLY A 201 -4.24 -8.25 10.10
C GLY A 201 -4.40 -7.47 8.80
N PHE A 202 -5.29 -6.47 8.79
CA PHE A 202 -5.60 -5.62 7.64
C PHE A 202 -6.13 -6.36 6.41
N VAL A 203 -6.75 -7.54 6.60
CA VAL A 203 -7.33 -8.33 5.50
C VAL A 203 -8.23 -7.46 4.61
N CYS A 204 -7.94 -7.44 3.31
CA CYS A 204 -8.70 -6.76 2.29
C CYS A 204 -8.78 -7.63 1.03
N ALA A 205 -9.79 -7.42 0.21
CA ALA A 205 -9.90 -8.03 -1.11
C ALA A 205 -9.44 -7.03 -2.19
N VAL A 206 -8.78 -7.52 -3.25
CA VAL A 206 -8.48 -6.71 -4.44
C VAL A 206 -9.18 -7.32 -5.65
N ARG A 207 -9.93 -6.51 -6.41
CA ARG A 207 -10.70 -6.97 -7.56
C ARG A 207 -10.58 -6.00 -8.73
N ASP A 208 -10.64 -6.53 -9.94
CA ASP A 208 -10.75 -5.72 -11.15
C ASP A 208 -12.22 -5.35 -11.38
N ALA A 209 -12.46 -4.09 -11.68
CA ALA A 209 -13.77 -3.56 -12.05
C ALA A 209 -13.85 -3.41 -13.57
N ASP A 210 -14.81 -4.10 -14.17
CA ASP A 210 -15.21 -3.81 -15.55
C ASP A 210 -15.81 -2.38 -15.66
N PRO A 211 -16.02 -1.85 -16.89
CA PRO A 211 -16.56 -0.50 -17.06
C PRO A 211 -17.94 -0.27 -16.43
N VAL A 212 -18.78 -1.32 -16.29
CA VAL A 212 -20.11 -1.21 -15.67
C VAL A 212 -19.97 -1.06 -14.17
N ARG A 213 -19.17 -1.93 -13.54
CA ARG A 213 -18.84 -1.88 -12.11
C ARG A 213 -18.13 -0.57 -11.76
N TRP A 214 -17.19 -0.13 -12.58
CA TRP A 214 -16.45 1.11 -12.35
C TRP A 214 -17.35 2.35 -12.31
N ARG A 215 -18.33 2.45 -13.21
CA ARG A 215 -19.35 3.52 -13.17
C ARG A 215 -20.17 3.48 -11.88
N HIS A 216 -20.53 2.29 -11.39
CA HIS A 216 -21.24 2.15 -10.13
C HIS A 216 -20.38 2.58 -8.93
N LEU A 217 -19.11 2.15 -8.89
CA LEU A 217 -18.16 2.54 -7.85
C LEU A 217 -17.92 4.05 -7.82
N THR A 218 -17.83 4.70 -8.99
CA THR A 218 -17.67 6.15 -9.09
C THR A 218 -18.88 6.89 -8.50
N LYS A 219 -20.10 6.38 -8.68
CA LYS A 219 -21.30 6.94 -8.01
C LYS A 219 -21.19 6.82 -6.50
N ARG A 220 -20.78 5.65 -6.00
CA ARG A 220 -20.57 5.45 -4.56
C ARG A 220 -19.57 6.44 -3.95
N VAL A 221 -18.51 6.78 -4.68
CA VAL A 221 -17.56 7.83 -4.28
C VAL A 221 -18.25 9.19 -4.20
N ALA A 222 -19.06 9.56 -5.21
CA ALA A 222 -19.82 10.81 -5.19
C ALA A 222 -20.83 10.87 -4.03
N ASP A 223 -21.41 9.73 -3.66
CA ASP A 223 -22.34 9.58 -2.54
C ASP A 223 -21.63 9.51 -1.16
N GLY A 224 -20.29 9.53 -1.12
CA GLY A 224 -19.52 9.45 0.12
C GLY A 224 -19.47 8.06 0.77
N THR A 225 -19.87 7.01 0.04
CA THR A 225 -19.91 5.62 0.54
C THR A 225 -18.73 4.75 0.08
N ALA A 226 -17.75 5.37 -0.60
CA ALA A 226 -16.51 4.76 -1.05
C ALA A 226 -15.39 5.80 -1.14
N VAL A 227 -14.14 5.36 -1.07
CA VAL A 227 -12.94 6.22 -1.08
C VAL A 227 -12.18 6.03 -2.39
N ALA A 228 -12.03 7.09 -3.17
CA ALA A 228 -11.26 7.06 -4.42
C ALA A 228 -9.78 7.37 -4.19
N VAL A 229 -8.92 6.60 -4.82
CA VAL A 229 -7.52 6.93 -5.05
C VAL A 229 -7.38 7.66 -6.36
N ARG A 230 -6.84 8.87 -6.32
CA ARG A 230 -6.50 9.65 -7.50
C ARG A 230 -5.00 9.60 -7.69
N ASP A 231 -4.56 9.26 -8.89
CA ASP A 231 -3.14 9.42 -9.21
C ASP A 231 -2.79 10.92 -9.25
N ALA A 232 -1.80 11.31 -8.44
CA ALA A 232 -1.30 12.67 -8.36
C ALA A 232 -0.47 13.10 -9.59
N GLY A 233 -0.40 12.27 -10.63
CA GLY A 233 0.23 12.59 -11.92
C GLY A 233 1.71 12.24 -12.00
N PHE A 234 2.19 11.30 -11.17
CA PHE A 234 3.58 10.82 -11.20
C PHE A 234 3.70 9.40 -11.77
N THR A 235 2.63 8.88 -12.37
CA THR A 235 2.67 7.63 -13.15
C THR A 235 2.33 7.90 -14.62
N GLU A 236 2.52 6.90 -15.47
CA GLU A 236 2.16 6.95 -16.91
C GLU A 236 0.62 7.00 -17.15
N VAL A 237 -0.19 6.94 -16.08
CA VAL A 237 -1.64 7.14 -16.16
C VAL A 237 -1.95 8.64 -16.23
N ALA A 238 -2.97 9.04 -16.99
CA ALA A 238 -3.34 10.44 -17.13
C ALA A 238 -3.55 11.10 -15.74
N PRO A 239 -2.88 12.22 -15.43
CA PRO A 239 -2.98 12.90 -14.14
C PRO A 239 -4.43 13.14 -13.72
N GLY A 240 -4.75 12.82 -12.46
CA GLY A 240 -6.10 12.97 -11.91
C GLY A 240 -7.04 11.79 -12.18
N SER A 241 -6.62 10.75 -12.90
CA SER A 241 -7.41 9.52 -13.05
C SER A 241 -7.61 8.84 -11.71
N VAL A 242 -8.85 8.40 -11.45
CA VAL A 242 -9.13 7.49 -10.35
C VAL A 242 -8.64 6.11 -10.77
N THR A 243 -7.74 5.51 -9.99
CA THR A 243 -7.10 4.23 -10.32
C THR A 243 -7.67 3.07 -9.50
N VAL A 244 -8.00 3.36 -8.24
CA VAL A 244 -8.54 2.40 -7.28
C VAL A 244 -9.67 3.04 -6.48
N ILE A 245 -10.73 2.29 -6.20
CA ILE A 245 -11.81 2.71 -5.29
C ILE A 245 -11.90 1.69 -4.15
N ALA A 246 -11.69 2.15 -2.92
CA ALA A 246 -11.89 1.36 -1.72
C ALA A 246 -13.35 1.43 -1.27
N VAL A 247 -13.94 0.26 -1.09
CA VAL A 247 -15.31 0.07 -0.62
C VAL A 247 -15.25 -0.53 0.79
N PRO A 248 -15.83 0.13 1.81
CA PRO A 248 -16.00 -0.46 3.12
C PRO A 248 -16.91 -1.69 3.03
N SER A 249 -16.68 -2.64 3.95
CA SER A 249 -17.48 -3.84 4.13
C SER A 249 -18.90 -3.56 4.61
#